data_AF-A0A968DTF2-F1
#
_entry.id   AF-A0A968DTF2-F1
#
_cell.length_a   1.000
_cell.length_b   1.000
_cell.length_c   1.000
_cell.angle_alpha   90.00
_cell.angle_beta   90.00
_cell.angle_gamma   90.00
#
_symmetry.space_group_name_H-M   'P 1'
#
loop_
_entity.id
_entity.type
_entity.pdbx_description
1 polymer ?
#
loop_
_entity_poly.entity_id
_entity_poly.type
_entity_poly.pdbx_seq_one_letter_code
_entity_poly.pdbx_strand_id
1 'polypeptide(L)'
;MDALDELASRQLIMMDEENYWFKHDLIRAVVEDNLNFGRKKLLHRRAGEVLVDLKSENPAQIAFHFIKAQETKKATRYLLQAGDQARKLFGHQEAVKHYQQALNYQKKHENFEGAARTLMRLGLAYQIGYDHSKAQDAYQESFNYRQQKLRTPIRNKSINPRPLRLSIHSYRASGQLLLKNYQDLDPSSLNSSQILMKQLFSSFINIGSNRLIQPEVARDWMISDDGRSYTFHLRKDATWSDGEPVTAYDFELAWNRVNDISKGFIPFKRLPTLTGARVRASNQHTLEIKLREPVEHLINLFGHEKLSPIPSHILKKYDDAWTQPENFITNGPFQLEEWAPGQCITLERSPSYFGNFKGNLSRVKIFQKKLSPADQLAAYQDGEIDILALQPETYQARFQHEEEYHKIDNATTLFLGFGKQETLFHDP
;
A
#
# COMPACT_ATOMS: atom_id res chain seq x y z
N MET A 1 -11.96 42.05 -20.47
CA MET A 1 -10.74 42.02 -21.28
C MET A 1 -9.88 43.24 -20.98
N ASP A 2 -10.48 44.44 -20.91
CA ASP A 2 -9.81 45.73 -20.72
C ASP A 2 -8.69 45.80 -19.65
N ALA A 3 -8.89 45.22 -18.46
CA ALA A 3 -7.89 45.32 -17.40
C ALA A 3 -6.62 44.46 -17.64
N LEU A 4 -6.72 43.30 -18.29
CA LEU A 4 -5.55 42.47 -18.59
C LEU A 4 -4.76 43.05 -19.76
N ASP A 5 -5.46 43.57 -20.76
CA ASP A 5 -4.85 44.25 -21.91
C ASP A 5 -4.15 45.56 -21.49
N GLU A 6 -4.73 46.29 -20.53
CA GLU A 6 -4.07 47.45 -19.93
C GLU A 6 -2.80 47.05 -19.15
N LEU A 7 -2.85 45.98 -18.35
CA LEU A 7 -1.68 45.51 -17.61
C LEU A 7 -0.57 45.00 -18.53
N ALA A 8 -0.93 44.35 -19.65
CA ALA A 8 0.01 43.86 -20.64
C ALA A 8 0.65 45.01 -21.45
N SER A 9 -0.15 46.00 -21.87
CA SER A 9 0.37 47.19 -22.57
C SER A 9 1.32 48.02 -21.68
N ARG A 10 1.10 48.01 -20.36
CA ARG A 10 2.01 48.60 -19.36
C ARG A 10 3.18 47.68 -18.97
N GLN A 11 3.34 46.52 -19.61
CA GLN A 11 4.39 45.53 -19.35
C GLN A 11 4.46 45.03 -17.91
N LEU A 12 3.34 45.02 -17.19
CA LEU A 12 3.26 44.48 -15.82
C LEU A 12 3.03 42.96 -15.82
N ILE A 13 2.30 42.48 -16.82
CA ILE A 13 2.10 41.07 -17.12
C ILE A 13 2.53 40.77 -18.56
N MET A 14 2.95 39.53 -18.78
CA MET A 14 3.16 38.93 -20.08
C MET A 14 2.00 37.98 -20.36
N MET A 15 1.71 37.74 -21.63
CA MET A 15 0.71 36.77 -22.05
C MET A 15 1.20 35.94 -23.24
N ASP A 16 0.71 34.70 -23.32
CA ASP A 16 0.68 33.90 -24.54
C ASP A 16 -0.78 33.56 -24.90
N GLU A 17 -0.99 32.66 -25.86
CA GLU A 17 -2.34 32.31 -26.34
C GLU A 17 -3.26 31.76 -25.22
N GLU A 18 -2.70 31.19 -24.15
CA GLU A 18 -3.48 30.50 -23.12
C GLU A 18 -3.20 30.98 -21.69
N ASN A 19 -2.13 31.76 -21.46
CA ASN A 19 -1.61 32.05 -20.12
C ASN A 19 -1.22 33.51 -19.91
N TYR A 20 -1.28 33.94 -18.64
CA TYR A 20 -0.77 35.23 -18.18
C TYR A 20 0.20 35.00 -17.02
N TRP A 21 1.30 35.76 -16.98
CA TRP A 21 2.22 35.78 -15.84
C TRP A 21 2.80 37.17 -15.59
N PHE A 22 3.23 37.45 -14.37
CA PHE A 22 3.90 38.71 -14.07
C PHE A 22 5.24 38.77 -14.81
N LYS A 23 5.54 39.93 -15.42
CA LYS A 23 6.81 40.12 -16.13
C LYS A 23 8.02 39.94 -15.20
N HIS A 24 7.87 40.27 -13.92
CA HIS A 24 8.89 40.07 -12.90
C HIS A 24 8.23 39.71 -11.57
N ASP A 25 8.83 38.79 -10.81
CA ASP A 25 8.30 38.30 -9.53
C ASP A 25 8.15 39.41 -8.46
N LEU A 26 8.97 40.46 -8.54
CA LEU A 26 8.86 41.65 -7.69
C LEU A 26 7.54 42.41 -7.92
N ILE A 27 7.00 42.44 -9.14
CA ILE A 27 5.71 43.10 -9.41
C ILE A 27 4.60 42.35 -8.67
N ARG A 28 4.61 41.00 -8.74
CA ARG A 28 3.70 40.16 -7.95
C ARG A 28 3.84 40.47 -6.47
N ALA A 29 5.07 40.49 -5.95
CA ALA A 29 5.34 40.72 -4.54
C ALA A 29 4.81 42.09 -4.05
N VAL A 30 5.04 43.16 -4.81
CA VAL A 30 4.54 44.51 -4.48
C VAL A 30 3.02 44.57 -4.53
N VAL A 31 2.38 43.98 -5.54
CA VAL A 31 0.92 43.91 -5.62
C VAL A 31 0.36 43.14 -4.44
N GLU A 32 0.95 41.99 -4.11
CA GLU A 32 0.58 41.22 -2.95
C GLU A 32 0.73 42.06 -1.68
N ASP A 33 1.89 42.67 -1.43
CA ASP A 33 2.17 43.43 -0.20
C ASP A 33 1.19 44.57 0.07
N ASN A 34 0.71 45.24 -0.99
CA ASN A 34 -0.28 46.30 -0.89
C ASN A 34 -1.72 45.82 -0.62
N LEU A 35 -1.99 44.52 -0.68
CA LEU A 35 -3.30 43.97 -0.33
C LEU A 35 -3.47 43.82 1.19
N ASN A 36 -4.65 44.18 1.68
CA ASN A 36 -5.01 43.87 3.06
C ASN A 36 -5.09 42.35 3.30
N PHE A 37 -4.97 41.96 4.57
CA PHE A 37 -4.94 40.55 4.98
C PHE A 37 -6.16 39.74 4.49
N GLY A 38 -7.37 40.30 4.57
CA GLY A 38 -8.60 39.62 4.14
C GLY A 38 -8.61 39.36 2.63
N ARG A 39 -8.16 40.32 1.82
CA ARG A 39 -8.10 40.20 0.37
C ARG A 39 -7.00 39.23 -0.08
N LYS A 40 -5.84 39.23 0.58
CA LYS A 40 -4.79 38.20 0.38
C LYS A 40 -5.36 36.79 0.60
N LYS A 41 -6.03 36.59 1.73
CA LYS A 41 -6.63 35.30 2.10
C LYS A 41 -7.64 34.82 1.06
N LEU A 42 -8.54 35.71 0.62
CA LEU A 42 -9.55 35.41 -0.39
C LEU A 42 -8.93 35.04 -1.75
N LEU A 43 -7.93 35.80 -2.21
CA LEU A 43 -7.28 35.54 -3.49
C LEU A 43 -6.51 34.23 -3.48
N HIS A 44 -5.76 33.93 -2.41
CA HIS A 44 -5.10 32.64 -2.28
C HIS A 44 -6.10 31.48 -2.22
N ARG A 45 -7.25 31.65 -1.54
CA ARG A 45 -8.30 30.63 -1.54
C ARG A 45 -8.80 30.34 -2.96
N ARG A 46 -9.13 31.38 -3.72
CA ARG A 46 -9.61 31.26 -5.11
C ARG A 46 -8.57 30.61 -6.01
N ALA A 47 -7.31 31.05 -5.92
CA ALA A 47 -6.22 30.45 -6.69
C ALA A 47 -6.06 28.95 -6.38
N GLY A 48 -6.13 28.58 -5.09
CA GLY A 48 -6.11 27.17 -4.69
C GLY A 48 -7.29 26.37 -5.23
N GLU A 49 -8.51 26.94 -5.21
CA GLU A 49 -9.72 26.30 -5.76
C GLU A 49 -9.60 26.11 -7.28
N VAL A 50 -9.15 27.13 -8.03
CA VAL A 50 -8.93 27.03 -9.48
C VAL A 50 -7.89 25.96 -9.82
N LEU A 51 -6.78 25.88 -9.11
CA LEU A 51 -5.77 24.84 -9.35
C LEU A 51 -6.31 23.42 -9.13
N VAL A 52 -7.25 23.27 -8.18
CA VAL A 52 -7.93 21.98 -7.93
C VAL A 52 -8.89 21.65 -9.06
N ASP A 53 -9.68 22.62 -9.52
CA ASP A 53 -10.65 22.45 -10.60
C ASP A 53 -9.96 22.12 -11.93
N LEU A 54 -8.80 22.75 -12.18
CA LEU A 54 -7.91 22.45 -13.32
C LEU A 54 -7.14 21.14 -13.16
N LYS A 55 -7.33 20.39 -12.06
CA LYS A 55 -6.63 19.12 -11.77
C LYS A 55 -5.11 19.24 -11.86
N SER A 56 -4.55 20.35 -11.37
CA SER A 56 -3.10 20.58 -11.37
C SER A 56 -2.32 19.40 -10.77
N GLU A 57 -1.26 18.99 -11.47
CA GLU A 57 -0.38 17.90 -11.04
C GLU A 57 0.64 18.32 -9.96
N ASN A 58 0.53 19.56 -9.45
CA ASN A 58 1.42 20.13 -8.43
C ASN A 58 0.69 20.39 -7.09
N PRO A 59 0.45 19.36 -6.26
CA PRO A 59 -0.12 19.51 -4.93
C PRO A 59 0.66 20.45 -4.00
N ALA A 60 1.98 20.63 -4.18
CA ALA A 60 2.75 21.57 -3.36
C ALA A 60 2.31 23.02 -3.60
N GLN A 61 2.06 23.38 -4.86
CA GLN A 61 1.52 24.70 -5.23
C GLN A 61 0.11 24.90 -4.68
N ILE A 62 -0.75 23.89 -4.78
CA ILE A 62 -2.10 23.94 -4.21
C ILE A 62 -2.04 24.14 -2.68
N ALA A 63 -1.16 23.39 -2.00
CA ALA A 63 -0.94 23.51 -0.57
C ALA A 63 -0.48 24.92 -0.18
N PHE A 64 0.46 25.52 -0.91
CA PHE A 64 0.93 26.88 -0.69
C PHE A 64 -0.22 27.89 -0.65
N HIS A 65 -1.12 27.83 -1.63
CA HIS A 65 -2.28 28.72 -1.69
C HIS A 65 -3.22 28.50 -0.49
N PHE A 66 -3.54 27.25 -0.13
CA PHE A 66 -4.40 27.01 1.04
C PHE A 66 -3.74 27.37 2.38
N ILE A 67 -2.41 27.29 2.50
CA ILE A 67 -1.68 27.78 3.67
C ILE A 67 -1.84 29.29 3.81
N LYS A 68 -1.58 30.04 2.73
CA LYS A 68 -1.74 31.51 2.71
C LYS A 68 -3.19 31.93 2.93
N ALA A 69 -4.14 31.11 2.49
CA ALA A 69 -5.56 31.28 2.74
C ALA A 69 -6.01 30.83 4.14
N GLN A 70 -5.12 30.32 5.00
CA GLN A 70 -5.43 29.73 6.32
C GLN A 70 -6.53 28.65 6.28
N GLU A 71 -6.68 27.95 5.17
CA GLU A 71 -7.61 26.84 4.99
C GLU A 71 -6.93 25.54 5.45
N THR A 72 -6.70 25.41 6.76
CA THR A 72 -5.80 24.39 7.33
C THR A 72 -6.16 22.96 6.93
N LYS A 73 -7.45 22.60 6.89
CA LYS A 73 -7.91 21.27 6.43
C LYS A 73 -7.52 20.98 4.98
N LYS A 74 -7.74 21.94 4.06
CA LYS A 74 -7.34 21.80 2.65
C LYS A 74 -5.82 21.79 2.52
N ALA A 75 -5.12 22.70 3.20
CA ALA A 75 -3.66 22.76 3.25
C ALA A 75 -3.04 21.42 3.69
N THR A 76 -3.51 20.83 4.80
CA THR A 76 -3.03 19.52 5.26
C THR A 76 -3.23 18.43 4.22
N ARG A 77 -4.38 18.38 3.54
CA ARG A 77 -4.64 17.39 2.48
C ARG A 77 -3.60 17.48 1.36
N TYR A 78 -3.35 18.68 0.85
CA TYR A 78 -2.43 18.88 -0.27
C TYR A 78 -0.95 18.79 0.16
N LEU A 79 -0.60 19.15 1.39
CA LEU A 79 0.73 18.87 1.95
C LEU A 79 1.03 17.37 1.99
N LEU A 80 0.06 16.54 2.39
CA LEU A 80 0.24 15.08 2.39
C LEU A 80 0.43 14.54 0.96
N GLN A 81 -0.31 15.07 -0.02
CA GLN A 81 -0.14 14.70 -1.43
C GLN A 81 1.21 15.15 -2.00
N ALA A 82 1.66 16.36 -1.64
CA ALA A 82 2.97 16.89 -2.02
C ALA A 82 4.10 16.03 -1.45
N GLY A 83 4.01 15.65 -0.18
CA GLY A 83 4.97 14.72 0.43
C GLY A 83 4.95 13.34 -0.22
N ASP A 84 3.78 12.84 -0.61
CA ASP A 84 3.64 11.58 -1.35
C ASP A 84 4.29 11.64 -2.74
N GLN A 85 4.08 12.73 -3.47
CA GLN A 85 4.69 12.97 -4.78
C GLN A 85 6.20 13.10 -4.66
N ALA A 86 6.70 13.90 -3.71
CA ALA A 86 8.12 14.05 -3.45
C ALA A 86 8.78 12.69 -3.14
N ARG A 87 8.14 11.85 -2.32
CA ARG A 87 8.64 10.49 -2.04
C ARG A 87 8.67 9.60 -3.28
N LYS A 88 7.66 9.68 -4.16
CA LYS A 88 7.64 8.93 -5.44
C LYS A 88 8.80 9.34 -6.35
N LEU A 89 9.26 10.59 -6.26
CA LEU A 89 10.37 11.15 -7.02
C LEU A 89 11.71 11.08 -6.26
N PHE A 90 11.81 10.27 -5.19
CA PHE A 90 13.00 10.14 -4.34
C PHE A 90 13.45 11.45 -3.64
N GLY A 91 12.60 12.46 -3.57
CA GLY A 91 12.81 13.71 -2.85
C GLY A 91 12.54 13.57 -1.35
N HIS A 92 13.36 12.80 -0.63
CA HIS A 92 13.11 12.45 0.78
C HIS A 92 13.07 13.67 1.71
N GLN A 93 14.00 14.61 1.57
CA GLN A 93 14.03 15.83 2.39
C GLN A 93 12.79 16.71 2.15
N GLU A 94 12.35 16.81 0.89
CA GLU A 94 11.16 17.60 0.56
C GLU A 94 9.88 16.93 1.07
N ALA A 95 9.80 15.61 0.98
CA ALA A 95 8.73 14.85 1.58
C ALA A 95 8.63 15.08 3.10
N VAL A 96 9.77 15.05 3.80
CA VAL A 96 9.84 15.33 5.24
C VAL A 96 9.32 16.73 5.55
N LYS A 97 9.71 17.77 4.80
CA LYS A 97 9.23 19.15 5.03
C LYS A 97 7.70 19.23 4.93
N HIS A 98 7.12 18.67 3.88
CA HIS A 98 5.67 18.70 3.69
C HIS A 98 4.93 17.92 4.78
N TYR A 99 5.40 16.74 5.16
CA TYR A 99 4.79 15.96 6.22
C TYR A 99 4.91 16.62 7.59
N GLN A 100 6.03 17.27 7.91
CA GLN A 100 6.20 17.99 9.16
C GLN A 100 5.23 19.19 9.27
N GLN A 101 5.04 19.94 8.18
CA GLN A 101 4.05 21.01 8.15
C GLN A 101 2.63 20.46 8.33
N ALA A 102 2.28 19.35 7.65
CA ALA A 102 0.99 18.69 7.80
C ALA A 102 0.76 18.20 9.25
N LEU A 103 1.79 17.61 9.86
CA LEU A 103 1.75 17.13 11.24
C LEU A 103 1.50 18.28 12.23
N ASN A 104 2.17 19.42 12.05
CA ASN A 104 1.98 20.59 12.91
C ASN A 104 0.54 21.09 12.88
N TYR A 105 -0.09 21.16 11.70
CA TYR A 105 -1.51 21.50 11.59
C TYR A 105 -2.42 20.47 12.27
N GLN A 106 -2.14 19.18 12.08
CA GLN A 106 -2.94 18.11 12.69
C GLN A 106 -2.84 18.13 14.21
N LYS A 107 -1.64 18.31 14.77
CA LYS A 107 -1.42 18.46 16.22
C LYS A 107 -2.15 19.68 16.78
N LYS A 108 -2.03 20.84 16.12
CA LYS A 108 -2.70 22.09 16.52
C LYS A 108 -4.23 21.97 16.54
N HIS A 109 -4.79 21.14 15.67
CA HIS A 109 -6.22 20.87 15.59
C HIS A 109 -6.64 19.56 16.28
N GLU A 110 -5.78 18.98 17.13
CA GLU A 110 -6.06 17.76 17.91
C GLU A 110 -6.51 16.56 17.04
N ASN A 111 -6.12 16.54 15.77
CA ASN A 111 -6.38 15.44 14.85
C ASN A 111 -5.31 14.34 15.03
N PHE A 112 -5.36 13.65 16.17
CA PHE A 112 -4.37 12.64 16.55
C PHE A 112 -4.33 11.44 15.60
N GLU A 113 -5.47 11.06 15.00
CA GLU A 113 -5.51 9.98 13.99
C GLU A 113 -4.80 10.40 12.70
N GLY A 114 -5.02 11.63 12.25
CA GLY A 114 -4.28 12.23 11.14
C GLY A 114 -2.79 12.30 11.46
N ALA A 115 -2.44 12.78 12.66
CA ALA A 115 -1.06 12.91 13.13
C ALA A 115 -0.33 11.56 13.14
N ALA A 116 -0.94 10.50 13.68
CA ALA A 116 -0.37 9.16 13.67
C ALA A 116 -0.11 8.65 12.24
N ARG A 117 -1.05 8.85 11.31
CA ARG A 117 -0.83 8.48 9.89
C ARG A 117 0.30 9.29 9.26
N THR A 118 0.41 10.58 9.57
CA THR A 118 1.49 11.44 9.07
C THR A 118 2.84 11.05 9.65
N LEU A 119 2.88 10.66 10.92
CA LEU A 119 4.09 10.15 11.57
C LEU A 119 4.57 8.84 10.95
N MET A 120 3.66 7.93 10.54
CA MET A 120 4.06 6.75 9.75
C MET A 120 4.72 7.14 8.42
N ARG A 121 4.25 8.23 7.77
CA ARG A 121 4.82 8.75 6.52
C ARG A 121 6.20 9.36 6.74
N LEU A 122 6.36 10.13 7.83
CA LEU A 122 7.63 10.71 8.26
C LEU A 122 8.64 9.63 8.60
N GLY A 123 8.26 8.63 9.40
CA GLY A 123 9.15 7.52 9.76
C GLY A 123 9.67 6.79 8.53
N LEU A 124 8.80 6.52 7.56
CA LEU A 124 9.20 5.89 6.30
C LEU A 124 10.12 6.80 5.46
N ALA A 125 9.86 8.12 5.42
CA ALA A 125 10.70 9.06 4.69
C ALA A 125 12.10 9.20 5.32
N TYR A 126 12.20 9.28 6.65
CA TYR A 126 13.47 9.29 7.37
C TYR A 126 14.25 7.99 7.19
N GLN A 127 13.57 6.85 7.28
CA GLN A 127 14.20 5.54 7.13
C GLN A 127 14.81 5.35 5.74
N ILE A 128 14.09 5.74 4.68
CA ILE A 128 14.63 5.68 3.32
C ILE A 128 15.77 6.69 3.13
N GLY A 129 15.71 7.82 3.84
CA GLY A 129 16.81 8.79 3.90
C GLY A 129 17.96 8.43 4.85
N TYR A 130 18.03 7.18 5.35
CA TYR A 130 19.05 6.70 6.30
C TYR A 130 19.13 7.44 7.65
N ASP A 131 18.10 8.19 8.03
CA ASP A 131 17.97 8.83 9.35
C ASP A 131 17.16 7.91 10.29
N HIS A 132 17.76 6.79 10.66
CA HIS A 132 17.07 5.73 11.42
C HIS A 132 16.62 6.17 12.81
N SER A 133 17.36 7.08 13.45
CA SER A 133 16.99 7.66 14.74
C SER A 133 15.69 8.47 14.64
N LYS A 134 15.60 9.41 13.68
CA LYS A 134 14.33 10.15 13.47
C LYS A 134 13.20 9.26 12.95
N ALA A 135 13.52 8.21 12.20
CA ALA A 135 12.54 7.23 11.78
C ALA A 135 11.91 6.53 13.00
N GLN A 136 12.76 6.09 13.93
CA GLN A 136 12.35 5.44 15.17
C GLN A 136 11.47 6.38 16.02
N ASP A 137 11.88 7.63 16.20
CA ASP A 137 11.10 8.63 16.95
C ASP A 137 9.71 8.83 16.35
N ALA A 138 9.64 8.99 15.02
CA ALA A 138 8.37 9.18 14.32
C ALA A 138 7.45 7.96 14.44
N TYR A 139 7.99 6.74 14.31
CA TYR A 139 7.20 5.52 14.50
C TYR A 139 6.70 5.39 15.94
N GLN A 140 7.57 5.61 16.94
CA GLN A 140 7.19 5.51 18.34
C GLN A 140 6.09 6.51 18.71
N GLU A 141 6.21 7.76 18.24
CA GLU A 141 5.18 8.77 18.45
C GLU A 141 3.84 8.37 17.81
N SER A 142 3.87 7.79 16.60
CA SER A 142 2.67 7.25 15.93
C SER A 142 2.00 6.14 16.74
N PHE A 143 2.79 5.19 17.27
CA PHE A 143 2.27 4.10 18.09
C PHE A 143 1.65 4.60 19.38
N ASN A 144 2.26 5.59 20.04
CA ASN A 144 1.71 6.20 21.24
C ASN A 144 0.34 6.84 20.98
N TYR A 145 0.16 7.58 19.88
CA TYR A 145 -1.15 8.12 19.50
C TYR A 145 -2.20 7.03 19.26
N ARG A 146 -1.82 5.90 18.66
CA ARG A 146 -2.74 4.78 18.41
C ARG A 146 -3.13 4.06 19.70
N GLN A 147 -2.19 3.83 20.62
CA GLN A 147 -2.46 3.18 21.90
C GLN A 147 -3.42 4.00 22.78
N GLN A 148 -3.33 5.33 22.75
CA GLN A 148 -4.28 6.20 23.45
C GLN A 148 -5.72 6.02 22.92
N LYS A 149 -5.91 5.74 21.62
CA LYS A 149 -7.22 5.55 20.99
C LYS A 149 -7.83 4.16 21.22
N LEU A 150 -7.00 3.11 21.39
CA LEU A 150 -7.45 1.73 21.67
C LEU A 150 -8.23 1.59 23.00
N ARG A 151 -8.33 2.66 23.79
CA ARG A 151 -9.19 2.76 24.98
C ARG A 151 -10.65 3.15 24.67
N THR A 152 -11.00 3.42 23.41
CA THR A 152 -12.38 3.67 22.96
C THR A 152 -12.81 2.53 22.04
N PRO A 153 -13.91 1.80 22.32
CA PRO A 153 -14.38 0.73 21.46
C PRO A 153 -14.61 1.26 20.04
N ILE A 154 -13.95 0.64 19.06
CA ILE A 154 -14.21 0.94 17.65
C ILE A 154 -15.59 0.36 17.36
N ARG A 155 -16.61 1.23 17.31
CA ARG A 155 -17.91 0.88 16.73
C ARG A 155 -17.65 0.47 15.29
N ASN A 156 -17.82 -0.82 14.98
CA ASN A 156 -17.98 -1.27 13.61
C ASN A 156 -19.10 -0.43 13.00
N LYS A 157 -18.76 0.52 12.12
CA LYS A 157 -19.77 1.19 11.31
C LYS A 157 -20.50 0.06 10.59
N SER A 158 -21.80 -0.03 10.84
CA SER A 158 -22.69 -1.00 10.23
C SER A 158 -22.34 -1.10 8.75
N ILE A 159 -21.76 -2.24 8.43
CA ILE A 159 -21.58 -2.72 7.08
C ILE A 159 -22.99 -2.85 6.51
N ASN A 160 -23.19 -2.43 5.25
CA ASN A 160 -24.43 -2.63 4.49
C ASN A 160 -25.07 -3.99 4.85
N PRO A 161 -26.37 -4.07 5.21
CA PRO A 161 -26.93 -5.25 5.87
C PRO A 161 -26.92 -6.52 5.02
N ARG A 162 -26.57 -6.41 3.73
CA ARG A 162 -26.38 -7.57 2.84
C ARG A 162 -24.89 -7.87 2.69
N PRO A 163 -24.43 -9.05 3.15
CA PRO A 163 -23.07 -9.51 2.87
C PRO A 163 -22.87 -9.62 1.35
N LEU A 164 -21.83 -8.94 0.84
CA LEU A 164 -21.48 -9.02 -0.57
C LEU A 164 -20.75 -10.35 -0.80
N ARG A 165 -21.12 -11.04 -1.87
CA ARG A 165 -20.42 -12.20 -2.40
C ARG A 165 -19.75 -11.78 -3.70
N LEU A 166 -18.52 -12.22 -3.91
CA LEU A 166 -17.75 -11.92 -5.11
C LEU A 166 -17.40 -13.23 -5.81
N SER A 167 -17.65 -13.31 -7.11
CA SER A 167 -17.29 -14.41 -8.00
C SER A 167 -16.31 -13.89 -9.04
N ILE A 168 -15.14 -14.52 -9.14
CA ILE A 168 -14.10 -14.14 -10.10
C ILE A 168 -13.53 -15.36 -10.80
N HIS A 169 -13.06 -15.17 -12.03
CA HIS A 169 -12.25 -16.18 -12.72
C HIS A 169 -10.76 -15.97 -12.45
N SER A 170 -10.04 -17.08 -12.28
CA SER A 170 -8.59 -17.11 -12.29
C SER A 170 -8.06 -16.57 -13.62
N TYR A 171 -7.25 -15.52 -13.57
CA TYR A 171 -6.70 -14.91 -14.76
C TYR A 171 -5.17 -15.03 -14.84
N ARG A 172 -4.69 -15.35 -16.06
CA ARG A 172 -3.28 -15.41 -16.43
C ARG A 172 -3.03 -14.33 -17.47
N ALA A 173 -2.78 -13.09 -17.04
CA ALA A 173 -2.34 -12.03 -17.95
C ALA A 173 -0.93 -12.36 -18.47
N SER A 174 -0.69 -12.08 -19.74
CA SER A 174 0.66 -11.94 -20.29
C SER A 174 1.42 -10.89 -19.48
N GLY A 175 2.20 -11.36 -18.50
CA GLY A 175 3.13 -10.53 -17.72
C GLY A 175 2.72 -10.18 -16.29
N GLN A 176 1.49 -10.45 -15.82
CA GLN A 176 1.12 -10.17 -14.41
C GLN A 176 0.31 -11.23 -13.68
N LEU A 177 0.73 -11.36 -12.42
CA LEU A 177 0.15 -12.04 -11.27
C LEU A 177 -1.19 -11.41 -10.86
N LEU A 178 -2.28 -11.69 -11.57
CA LEU A 178 -3.54 -11.70 -10.84
C LEU A 178 -3.62 -13.03 -10.09
N LEU A 179 -3.54 -14.18 -10.76
CA LEU A 179 -3.77 -15.46 -10.09
C LEU A 179 -2.95 -16.58 -10.78
N LYS A 180 -1.62 -16.64 -10.53
CA LYS A 180 -0.77 -17.76 -11.00
C LYS A 180 -1.14 -19.03 -10.21
N ASN A 181 -1.22 -20.16 -10.92
CA ASN A 181 -1.42 -21.54 -10.43
C ASN A 181 -1.75 -21.68 -8.94
N TYR A 182 -3.04 -21.73 -8.60
CA TYR A 182 -3.55 -22.05 -7.26
C TYR A 182 -3.30 -23.49 -6.80
N GLN A 183 -2.27 -24.14 -7.32
CA GLN A 183 -1.94 -25.50 -6.92
C GLN A 183 -1.27 -25.53 -5.55
N ASP A 184 -0.83 -24.38 -5.05
CA ASP A 184 -0.10 -24.27 -3.81
C ASP A 184 -0.57 -23.08 -2.97
N LEU A 185 -1.02 -23.38 -1.75
CA LEU A 185 -1.44 -22.41 -0.74
C LEU A 185 -0.35 -22.17 0.33
N ASP A 186 0.87 -22.69 0.14
CA ASP A 186 2.01 -22.35 0.99
C ASP A 186 2.53 -20.94 0.63
N PRO A 187 2.52 -19.96 1.56
CA PRO A 187 3.04 -18.62 1.30
C PRO A 187 4.54 -18.62 0.94
N SER A 188 5.31 -19.61 1.42
CA SER A 188 6.73 -19.75 1.09
C SER A 188 6.98 -20.28 -0.33
N SER A 189 5.99 -20.96 -0.93
CA SER A 189 6.11 -21.56 -2.27
C SER A 189 6.35 -20.57 -3.39
N LEU A 190 7.20 -20.94 -4.36
CA LEU A 190 7.44 -20.16 -5.58
C LEU A 190 6.20 -19.96 -6.45
N ASN A 191 5.23 -20.86 -6.33
CA ASN A 191 4.08 -20.92 -7.23
C ASN A 191 2.81 -20.31 -6.62
N SER A 192 2.82 -19.93 -5.33
CA SER A 192 1.64 -19.40 -4.66
C SER A 192 1.21 -18.03 -5.19
N SER A 193 -0.10 -17.81 -5.18
CA SER A 193 -0.70 -16.55 -5.65
C SER A 193 -0.54 -15.45 -4.58
N GLN A 194 0.23 -14.41 -4.90
CA GLN A 194 0.42 -13.26 -4.01
C GLN A 194 -0.91 -12.62 -3.55
N ILE A 195 -1.88 -12.47 -4.46
CA ILE A 195 -3.16 -11.82 -4.14
C ILE A 195 -3.96 -12.68 -3.16
N LEU A 196 -4.02 -14.00 -3.42
CA LEU A 196 -4.72 -14.93 -2.56
C LEU A 196 -4.05 -15.02 -1.18
N MET A 197 -2.73 -15.14 -1.13
CA MET A 197 -1.99 -15.21 0.13
C MET A 197 -2.19 -13.96 0.99
N LYS A 198 -2.31 -12.76 0.39
CA LYS A 198 -2.64 -11.53 1.14
C LYS A 198 -4.06 -11.51 1.73
N GLN A 199 -4.96 -12.38 1.27
CA GLN A 199 -6.30 -12.53 1.88
C GLN A 199 -6.30 -13.57 3.00
N LEU A 200 -5.44 -14.59 2.89
CA LEU A 200 -5.37 -15.72 3.83
C LEU A 200 -4.36 -15.49 4.96
N PHE A 201 -3.32 -14.70 4.72
CA PHE A 201 -2.28 -14.45 5.70
C PHE A 201 -2.07 -12.96 5.93
N SER A 202 -1.93 -12.61 7.21
CA SER A 202 -1.52 -11.29 7.68
C SER A 202 -0.08 -11.37 8.20
N SER A 203 0.74 -10.38 7.84
CA SER A 203 2.16 -10.33 8.18
C SER A 203 2.44 -9.28 9.26
N PHE A 204 3.71 -8.92 9.48
CA PHE A 204 4.08 -7.92 10.51
C PHE A 204 3.36 -6.60 10.27
N ILE A 205 3.36 -6.14 9.03
CA ILE A 205 2.77 -4.87 8.61
C ILE A 205 1.87 -5.06 7.39
N ASN A 206 0.95 -4.12 7.19
CA ASN A 206 0.16 -4.00 5.98
C ASN A 206 0.58 -2.75 5.20
N ILE A 207 0.59 -2.85 3.87
CA ILE A 207 0.83 -1.73 2.96
C ILE A 207 -0.52 -1.23 2.44
N GLY A 208 -0.96 -0.06 2.91
CA GLY A 208 -2.21 0.55 2.46
C GLY A 208 -2.18 1.02 1.00
N SER A 209 -3.33 1.45 0.48
CA SER A 209 -3.53 1.89 -0.91
C SER A 209 -2.61 3.04 -1.37
N ASN A 210 -2.11 3.86 -0.45
CA ASN A 210 -1.14 4.93 -0.69
C ASN A 210 0.32 4.50 -0.47
N ARG A 211 0.60 3.18 -0.43
CA ARG A 211 1.91 2.62 -0.08
C ARG A 211 2.41 3.11 1.28
N LEU A 212 1.49 3.29 2.22
CA LEU A 212 1.79 3.63 3.61
C LEU A 212 1.80 2.35 4.44
N ILE A 213 2.90 2.12 5.13
CA ILE A 213 3.05 1.02 6.07
C ILE A 213 2.17 1.25 7.30
N GLN A 214 1.53 0.19 7.78
CA GLN A 214 0.67 0.19 8.96
C GLN A 214 0.93 -1.08 9.78
N PRO A 215 0.88 -1.01 11.12
CA PRO A 215 0.79 -2.18 11.98
C PRO A 215 -0.27 -3.18 11.51
N GLU A 216 0.08 -4.46 11.50
CA GLU A 216 -0.84 -5.55 11.26
C GLU A 216 -0.73 -6.57 12.40
N VAL A 217 -0.01 -7.69 12.23
CA VAL A 217 0.24 -8.64 13.33
C VAL A 217 1.23 -8.05 14.34
N ALA A 218 2.21 -7.27 13.88
CA ALA A 218 3.00 -6.44 14.76
C ALA A 218 2.21 -5.20 15.16
N ARG A 219 2.03 -4.98 16.46
CA ARG A 219 1.37 -3.76 17.00
C ARG A 219 2.26 -2.53 16.88
N ASP A 220 3.57 -2.73 16.99
CA ASP A 220 4.61 -1.72 16.91
C ASP A 220 5.96 -2.39 16.60
N TRP A 221 6.96 -1.58 16.26
CA TRP A 221 8.32 -2.04 16.03
C TRP A 221 9.36 -0.99 16.41
N MET A 222 10.59 -1.45 16.58
CA MET A 222 11.76 -0.61 16.80
C MET A 222 12.79 -0.84 15.72
N ILE A 223 13.55 0.20 15.38
CA ILE A 223 14.70 0.16 14.46
C ILE A 223 15.93 0.70 15.21
N SER A 224 17.08 0.04 15.09
CA SER A 224 18.34 0.53 15.64
C SER A 224 18.89 1.72 14.84
N ASP A 225 19.72 2.55 15.47
CA ASP A 225 20.35 3.73 14.85
C ASP A 225 21.19 3.38 13.61
N ASP A 226 21.77 2.17 13.56
CA ASP A 226 22.53 1.65 12.41
C ASP A 226 21.65 1.05 11.29
N GLY A 227 20.33 0.99 11.49
CA GLY A 227 19.36 0.45 10.54
C GLY A 227 19.43 -1.07 10.33
N ARG A 228 20.18 -1.80 11.17
CA ARG A 228 20.44 -3.24 11.00
C ARG A 228 19.59 -4.14 11.89
N SER A 229 18.97 -3.61 12.94
CA SER A 229 18.18 -4.39 13.88
C SER A 229 16.74 -3.89 13.90
N TYR A 230 15.80 -4.82 13.77
CA TYR A 230 14.37 -4.57 13.86
C TYR A 230 13.78 -5.45 14.96
N THR A 231 13.03 -4.85 15.87
CA THR A 231 12.31 -5.59 16.92
C THR A 231 10.81 -5.38 16.72
N PHE A 232 10.10 -6.45 16.41
CA PHE A 232 8.64 -6.44 16.26
C PHE A 232 7.98 -6.93 17.54
N HIS A 233 7.02 -6.16 18.04
CA HIS A 233 6.15 -6.59 19.11
C HIS A 233 4.82 -7.02 18.52
N LEU A 234 4.46 -8.29 18.72
CA LEU A 234 3.24 -8.86 18.17
C LEU A 234 2.03 -8.54 19.07
N ARG A 235 0.87 -8.55 18.43
CA ARG A 235 -0.43 -8.48 19.09
C ARG A 235 -0.69 -9.74 19.90
N LYS A 236 -1.30 -9.59 21.08
CA LYS A 236 -1.68 -10.73 21.94
C LYS A 236 -3.04 -11.34 21.58
N ASP A 237 -3.84 -10.61 20.80
CA ASP A 237 -5.17 -11.00 20.33
C ASP A 237 -5.16 -11.57 18.90
N ALA A 238 -3.98 -11.70 18.29
CA ALA A 238 -3.84 -12.35 16.99
C ALA A 238 -3.98 -13.86 17.17
N THR A 239 -4.95 -14.45 16.46
CA THR A 239 -5.20 -15.90 16.46
C THR A 239 -5.27 -16.43 15.04
N TRP A 240 -4.97 -17.71 14.91
CA TRP A 240 -5.21 -18.52 13.73
C TRP A 240 -6.71 -18.82 13.56
N SER A 241 -7.13 -19.35 12.41
CA SER A 241 -8.53 -19.69 12.12
C SER A 241 -9.08 -20.82 13.00
N ASP A 242 -8.22 -21.60 13.65
CA ASP A 242 -8.57 -22.61 14.65
C ASP A 242 -8.57 -22.08 16.10
N GLY A 243 -8.24 -20.79 16.29
CA GLY A 243 -8.24 -20.12 17.59
C GLY A 243 -6.90 -20.19 18.35
N GLU A 244 -5.90 -20.93 17.86
CA GLU A 244 -4.56 -20.93 18.45
C GLU A 244 -3.90 -19.55 18.30
N PRO A 245 -3.08 -19.08 19.25
CA PRO A 245 -2.44 -17.78 19.17
C PRO A 245 -1.38 -17.74 18.06
N VAL A 246 -1.32 -16.62 17.34
CA VAL A 246 -0.21 -16.33 16.41
C VAL A 246 0.98 -15.82 17.22
N THR A 247 2.12 -16.50 17.12
CA THR A 247 3.30 -16.19 17.93
C THR A 247 4.53 -15.82 17.09
N ALA A 248 5.53 -15.21 17.73
CA ALA A 248 6.81 -14.92 17.11
C ALA A 248 7.54 -16.19 16.63
N TYR A 249 7.28 -17.34 17.25
CA TYR A 249 7.86 -18.62 16.83
C TYR A 249 7.34 -19.05 15.44
N ASP A 250 6.09 -18.72 15.10
CA ASP A 250 5.51 -19.01 13.78
C ASP A 250 6.20 -18.20 12.67
N PHE A 251 6.58 -16.95 12.98
CA PHE A 251 7.36 -16.09 12.09
C PHE A 251 8.82 -16.55 11.96
N GLU A 252 9.46 -16.90 13.07
CA GLU A 252 10.84 -17.42 13.07
C GLU A 252 10.94 -18.68 12.20
N LEU A 253 10.01 -19.62 12.38
CA LEU A 253 9.88 -20.82 11.55
C LEU A 253 9.69 -20.47 10.07
N ALA A 254 8.75 -19.60 9.74
CA ALA A 254 8.47 -19.22 8.35
C ALA A 254 9.68 -18.56 7.69
N TRP A 255 10.39 -17.68 8.40
CA TRP A 255 11.61 -17.04 7.91
C TRP A 255 12.75 -18.04 7.67
N ASN A 256 12.93 -19.00 8.58
CA ASN A 256 13.95 -20.03 8.40
C ASN A 256 13.63 -20.92 7.18
N ARG A 257 12.35 -21.30 6.99
CA ARG A 257 11.91 -22.00 5.76
C ARG A 257 12.20 -21.18 4.51
N VAL A 258 11.89 -19.89 4.50
CA VAL A 258 12.20 -19.01 3.36
C VAL A 258 13.70 -18.92 3.12
N ASN A 259 14.53 -18.79 4.16
CA ASN A 259 15.98 -18.76 4.02
C ASN A 259 16.54 -20.06 3.43
N ASP A 260 16.03 -21.22 3.85
CA ASP A 260 16.41 -22.51 3.29
C ASP A 260 15.99 -22.64 1.82
N ILE A 261 14.77 -22.19 1.48
CA ILE A 261 14.21 -22.19 0.11
C ILE A 261 14.87 -21.11 -0.77
N SER A 262 15.39 -20.03 -0.18
CA SER A 262 15.90 -18.84 -0.88
C SER A 262 17.14 -19.10 -1.76
N LYS A 263 17.79 -20.26 -1.60
CA LYS A 263 18.79 -20.75 -2.58
C LYS A 263 18.18 -20.91 -3.99
N GLY A 264 16.85 -21.00 -4.12
CA GLY A 264 16.10 -21.05 -5.38
C GLY A 264 15.26 -19.82 -5.74
N PHE A 265 14.92 -18.94 -4.79
CA PHE A 265 13.85 -17.93 -4.96
C PHE A 265 14.33 -16.58 -5.53
N ILE A 266 13.86 -16.17 -6.71
CA ILE A 266 14.41 -15.03 -7.48
C ILE A 266 14.31 -13.66 -6.77
N PRO A 267 13.19 -13.26 -6.14
CA PRO A 267 13.14 -11.99 -5.39
C PRO A 267 14.05 -11.95 -4.15
N PHE A 268 14.22 -13.05 -3.42
CA PHE A 268 15.16 -13.13 -2.27
C PHE A 268 16.61 -13.33 -2.73
N LYS A 269 16.86 -13.98 -3.87
CA LYS A 269 18.15 -13.95 -4.58
C LYS A 269 18.57 -12.52 -4.95
N ARG A 270 17.59 -11.65 -5.26
CA ARG A 270 17.80 -10.22 -5.53
C ARG A 270 17.80 -9.34 -4.27
N LEU A 271 17.48 -9.91 -3.10
CA LEU A 271 17.59 -9.27 -1.79
C LEU A 271 18.56 -10.06 -0.90
N PRO A 272 19.85 -10.15 -1.29
CA PRO A 272 20.86 -10.96 -0.59
C PRO A 272 21.01 -10.60 0.89
N THR A 273 20.59 -9.39 1.27
CA THR A 273 20.56 -8.90 2.65
C THR A 273 19.59 -9.67 3.54
N LEU A 274 18.49 -10.19 2.98
CA LEU A 274 17.55 -11.06 3.70
C LEU A 274 18.05 -12.51 3.81
N THR A 275 18.71 -13.01 2.77
CA THR A 275 19.30 -14.37 2.68
C THR A 275 20.38 -14.63 3.75
N GLY A 276 20.77 -13.63 4.53
CA GLY A 276 21.69 -13.75 5.66
C GLY A 276 21.20 -13.08 6.95
N ALA A 277 19.95 -12.64 6.98
CA ALA A 277 19.35 -12.04 8.17
C ALA A 277 19.09 -13.13 9.23
N ARG A 278 19.41 -12.80 10.48
CA ARG A 278 19.14 -13.66 11.62
C ARG A 278 17.81 -13.27 12.21
N VAL A 279 16.91 -14.23 12.35
CA VAL A 279 15.61 -14.03 13.00
C VAL A 279 15.52 -14.88 14.23
N ARG A 280 15.07 -14.27 15.32
CA ARG A 280 14.94 -14.92 16.60
C ARG A 280 13.69 -14.46 17.33
N ALA A 281 12.87 -15.40 17.77
CA ALA A 281 11.82 -15.12 18.73
C ALA A 281 12.41 -15.13 20.14
N SER A 282 12.41 -13.98 20.82
CA SER A 282 12.86 -13.91 22.21
C SER A 282 11.78 -14.39 23.19
N ASN A 283 10.50 -14.25 22.80
CA ASN A 283 9.34 -14.83 23.46
C ASN A 283 8.17 -14.89 22.46
N GLN A 284 7.00 -15.39 22.88
CA GLN A 284 5.80 -15.54 22.04
C GLN A 284 5.36 -14.25 21.30
N HIS A 285 5.70 -13.06 21.78
CA HIS A 285 5.21 -11.79 21.25
C HIS A 285 6.33 -10.82 20.86
N THR A 286 7.59 -11.27 20.83
CA THR A 286 8.73 -10.42 20.44
C THR A 286 9.61 -11.17 19.45
N LEU A 287 9.78 -10.57 18.27
CA LEU A 287 10.67 -11.08 17.22
C LEU A 287 11.77 -10.06 16.94
N GLU A 288 13.01 -10.53 16.93
CA GLU A 288 14.18 -9.74 16.57
C GLU A 288 14.73 -10.19 15.22
N ILE A 289 15.02 -9.21 14.35
CA ILE A 289 15.56 -9.42 13.02
C ILE A 289 16.85 -8.61 12.91
N LYS A 290 17.95 -9.30 12.64
CA LYS A 290 19.28 -8.68 12.49
C LYS A 290 19.83 -8.88 11.10
N LEU A 291 20.10 -7.79 10.42
CA LEU A 291 20.62 -7.72 9.05
C LEU A 291 22.15 -7.65 9.06
N ARG A 292 22.76 -8.00 7.92
CA ARG A 292 24.20 -7.80 7.70
C ARG A 292 24.55 -6.33 7.46
N GLU A 293 23.66 -5.62 6.77
CA GLU A 293 23.79 -4.21 6.39
C GLU A 293 22.39 -3.56 6.36
N PRO A 294 22.29 -2.23 6.50
CA PRO A 294 21.00 -1.54 6.46
C PRO A 294 20.37 -1.61 5.07
N VAL A 295 19.06 -1.81 5.02
CA VAL A 295 18.28 -1.90 3.77
C VAL A 295 17.10 -0.95 3.86
N GLU A 296 17.20 0.16 3.13
CA GLU A 296 16.28 1.31 3.17
C GLU A 296 14.79 0.93 2.96
N HIS A 297 14.52 0.01 2.02
CA HIS A 297 13.16 -0.35 1.61
C HIS A 297 12.65 -1.61 2.30
N LEU A 298 13.44 -2.22 3.20
CA LEU A 298 13.12 -3.50 3.85
C LEU A 298 11.83 -3.43 4.66
N ILE A 299 11.52 -2.30 5.27
CA ILE A 299 10.30 -2.18 6.06
C ILE A 299 9.05 -2.54 5.24
N ASN A 300 9.02 -2.20 3.94
CA ASN A 300 7.92 -2.55 3.05
C ASN A 300 7.85 -4.06 2.78
N LEU A 301 8.97 -4.78 2.85
CA LEU A 301 9.02 -6.21 2.62
C LEU A 301 8.44 -7.01 3.79
N PHE A 302 8.43 -6.46 5.01
CA PHE A 302 7.77 -7.12 6.15
C PHE A 302 6.25 -7.20 6.04
N GLY A 303 5.64 -6.62 4.99
CA GLY A 303 4.24 -6.86 4.62
C GLY A 303 4.08 -7.79 3.42
N HIS A 304 5.17 -8.40 2.95
CA HIS A 304 5.14 -9.35 1.86
C HIS A 304 4.60 -10.69 2.35
N GLU A 305 3.71 -11.31 1.58
CA GLU A 305 3.00 -12.53 1.98
C GLU A 305 3.94 -13.69 2.28
N LYS A 306 5.11 -13.72 1.62
CA LYS A 306 6.15 -14.73 1.82
C LYS A 306 6.84 -14.65 3.18
N LEU A 307 6.75 -13.51 3.86
CA LEU A 307 7.26 -13.31 5.22
C LEU A 307 6.16 -13.41 6.28
N SER A 308 4.95 -13.84 5.89
CA SER A 308 3.86 -14.13 6.82
C SER A 308 4.20 -15.33 7.71
N PRO A 309 3.56 -15.45 8.89
CA PRO A 309 3.79 -16.62 9.73
C PRO A 309 3.18 -17.87 9.08
N ILE A 310 3.65 -19.04 9.48
CA ILE A 310 3.09 -20.36 9.13
C ILE A 310 2.65 -21.02 10.43
N PRO A 311 1.47 -21.67 10.49
CA PRO A 311 0.95 -22.28 11.72
C PRO A 311 1.84 -23.45 12.15
N SER A 312 2.75 -23.19 13.10
CA SER A 312 3.79 -24.16 13.44
C SER A 312 3.24 -25.46 14.03
N HIS A 313 2.09 -25.40 14.70
CA HIS A 313 1.39 -26.57 15.24
C HIS A 313 0.80 -27.47 14.15
N ILE A 314 0.24 -26.89 13.09
CA ILE A 314 -0.28 -27.64 11.93
C ILE A 314 0.88 -28.21 11.12
N LEU A 315 1.91 -27.40 10.85
CA LEU A 315 3.08 -27.88 10.11
C LEU A 315 3.77 -29.04 10.83
N LYS A 316 3.97 -28.97 12.15
CA LYS A 316 4.55 -30.09 12.92
C LYS A 316 3.71 -31.36 12.86
N LYS A 317 2.39 -31.24 12.72
CA LYS A 317 1.46 -32.36 12.72
C LYS A 317 1.34 -33.03 11.35
N TYR A 318 1.35 -32.24 10.28
CA TYR A 318 1.04 -32.71 8.92
C TYR A 318 2.18 -32.56 7.91
N ASP A 319 3.29 -31.95 8.32
CA ASP A 319 4.45 -31.67 7.46
C ASP A 319 4.03 -31.02 6.13
N ASP A 320 4.43 -31.56 4.98
CA ASP A 320 4.07 -31.04 3.66
C ASP A 320 2.56 -31.05 3.37
N ALA A 321 1.76 -31.87 4.08
CA ALA A 321 0.31 -31.92 3.92
C ALA A 321 -0.44 -30.82 4.70
N TRP A 322 0.26 -29.89 5.36
CA TRP A 322 -0.36 -28.79 6.10
C TRP A 322 -1.22 -27.87 5.22
N THR A 323 -0.94 -27.81 3.92
CA THR A 323 -1.70 -27.00 2.97
C THR A 323 -2.94 -27.69 2.41
N GLN A 324 -3.15 -28.98 2.70
CA GLN A 324 -4.35 -29.68 2.23
C GLN A 324 -5.62 -29.02 2.79
N PRO A 325 -6.73 -28.99 2.03
CA PRO A 325 -7.94 -28.26 2.40
C PRO A 325 -8.42 -28.52 3.84
N GLU A 326 -8.35 -29.76 4.30
CA GLU A 326 -8.77 -30.19 5.64
C GLU A 326 -7.85 -29.73 6.79
N ASN A 327 -6.62 -29.34 6.48
CA ASN A 327 -5.60 -28.93 7.44
C ASN A 327 -5.28 -27.43 7.38
N PHE A 328 -5.81 -26.73 6.38
CA PHE A 328 -5.34 -25.40 6.03
C PHE A 328 -5.84 -24.33 7.00
N ILE A 329 -4.90 -23.76 7.76
CA ILE A 329 -5.16 -22.75 8.80
C ILE A 329 -4.53 -21.41 8.42
N THR A 330 -5.24 -20.34 8.72
CA THR A 330 -4.98 -18.97 8.22
C THR A 330 -5.06 -17.94 9.35
N ASN A 331 -4.43 -16.77 9.20
CA ASN A 331 -4.52 -15.67 10.18
C ASN A 331 -4.97 -14.33 9.56
N GLY A 332 -5.37 -14.38 8.29
CA GLY A 332 -5.80 -13.22 7.50
C GLY A 332 -7.30 -12.91 7.61
N PRO A 333 -7.76 -11.90 6.87
CA PRO A 333 -9.17 -11.48 6.85
C PRO A 333 -10.13 -12.54 6.28
N PHE A 334 -9.63 -13.48 5.49
CA PHE A 334 -10.40 -14.59 4.95
C PHE A 334 -9.75 -15.92 5.34
N GLN A 335 -10.59 -16.94 5.50
CA GLN A 335 -10.20 -18.34 5.66
C GLN A 335 -10.76 -19.17 4.51
N LEU A 336 -10.24 -20.38 4.35
CA LEU A 336 -10.68 -21.30 3.31
C LEU A 336 -12.02 -21.93 3.71
N GLU A 337 -13.03 -21.79 2.86
CA GLU A 337 -14.32 -22.49 2.99
C GLU A 337 -14.31 -23.78 2.15
N GLU A 338 -13.76 -23.70 0.94
CA GLU A 338 -13.69 -24.83 0.01
C GLU A 338 -12.47 -24.70 -0.90
N TRP A 339 -11.80 -25.81 -1.17
CA TRP A 339 -10.83 -25.89 -2.25
C TRP A 339 -11.00 -27.19 -3.03
N ALA A 340 -11.43 -27.06 -4.27
CA ALA A 340 -11.45 -28.12 -5.27
C ALA A 340 -10.35 -27.80 -6.29
N PRO A 341 -9.15 -28.40 -6.18
CA PRO A 341 -8.01 -28.09 -7.04
C PRO A 341 -8.35 -28.15 -8.53
N GLY A 342 -8.04 -27.07 -9.26
CA GLY A 342 -8.32 -26.93 -10.68
C GLY A 342 -9.76 -26.54 -11.03
N GLN A 343 -10.67 -26.50 -10.04
CA GLN A 343 -12.08 -26.15 -10.23
C GLN A 343 -12.45 -24.84 -9.54
N CYS A 344 -12.37 -24.78 -8.21
CA CYS A 344 -12.70 -23.58 -7.46
C CYS A 344 -11.97 -23.48 -6.11
N ILE A 345 -11.80 -22.23 -5.66
CA ILE A 345 -11.49 -21.88 -4.28
C ILE A 345 -12.60 -20.98 -3.78
N THR A 346 -13.17 -21.30 -2.63
CA THR A 346 -14.13 -20.45 -1.94
C THR A 346 -13.51 -20.00 -0.64
N LEU A 347 -13.50 -18.68 -0.43
CA LEU A 347 -13.05 -18.03 0.79
C LEU A 347 -14.26 -17.47 1.52
N GLU A 348 -14.23 -17.55 2.83
CA GLU A 348 -15.17 -16.85 3.69
C GLU A 348 -14.43 -15.93 4.64
N ARG A 349 -15.13 -14.91 5.13
CA ARG A 349 -14.59 -14.00 6.13
C ARG A 349 -14.19 -14.77 7.38
N SER A 350 -12.94 -14.63 7.81
CA SER A 350 -12.45 -15.29 9.02
C SER A 350 -13.10 -14.66 10.27
N PRO A 351 -13.83 -15.45 11.10
CA PRO A 351 -14.36 -14.96 12.37
C PRO A 351 -13.27 -14.64 13.40
N SER A 352 -12.09 -15.24 13.29
CA SER A 352 -10.96 -15.05 14.22
C SER A 352 -10.05 -13.88 13.84
N TYR A 353 -10.32 -13.20 12.72
CA TYR A 353 -9.49 -12.09 12.27
C TYR A 353 -9.49 -10.93 13.29
N PHE A 354 -8.31 -10.62 13.82
CA PHE A 354 -8.07 -9.58 14.82
C PHE A 354 -8.20 -8.13 14.28
N GLY A 355 -8.23 -7.99 12.94
CA GLY A 355 -8.29 -6.71 12.26
C GLY A 355 -9.73 -6.25 12.00
N ASN A 356 -9.89 -4.96 11.68
CA ASN A 356 -11.19 -4.42 11.29
C ASN A 356 -11.44 -4.61 9.80
N PHE A 357 -12.61 -5.11 9.45
CA PHE A 357 -13.05 -5.17 8.06
C PHE A 357 -13.46 -3.80 7.54
N LYS A 358 -12.91 -3.40 6.40
CA LYS A 358 -13.21 -2.10 5.76
C LYS A 358 -14.46 -2.11 4.86
N GLY A 359 -15.06 -3.28 4.59
CA GLY A 359 -16.20 -3.43 3.67
C GLY A 359 -17.11 -4.61 4.01
N ASN A 360 -18.13 -4.87 3.18
CA ASN A 360 -19.17 -5.88 3.37
C ASN A 360 -18.93 -7.23 2.68
N LEU A 361 -17.77 -7.41 2.04
CA LEU A 361 -17.42 -8.66 1.39
C LEU A 361 -17.30 -9.80 2.41
N SER A 362 -18.17 -10.79 2.33
CA SER A 362 -18.20 -11.92 3.26
C SER A 362 -17.68 -13.21 2.66
N ARG A 363 -17.74 -13.34 1.33
CA ARG A 363 -17.42 -14.58 0.62
C ARG A 363 -16.83 -14.26 -0.75
N VAL A 364 -15.79 -14.97 -1.14
CA VAL A 364 -15.15 -14.85 -2.46
C VAL A 364 -15.06 -16.23 -3.10
N LYS A 365 -15.74 -16.43 -4.22
CA LYS A 365 -15.61 -17.63 -5.05
C LYS A 365 -14.68 -17.35 -6.22
N ILE A 366 -13.70 -18.21 -6.38
CA ILE A 366 -12.66 -18.12 -7.39
C ILE A 366 -12.78 -19.34 -8.28
N PHE A 367 -13.24 -19.16 -9.51
CA PHE A 367 -13.27 -20.22 -10.52
C PHE A 367 -11.88 -20.40 -11.13
N GLN A 368 -11.39 -21.63 -11.17
CA GLN A 368 -10.07 -21.99 -11.69
C GLN A 368 -10.14 -22.59 -13.10
N LYS A 369 -11.36 -22.84 -13.60
CA LYS A 369 -11.58 -23.34 -14.94
C LYS A 369 -11.02 -22.34 -15.95
N LYS A 370 -10.18 -22.84 -16.86
CA LYS A 370 -9.67 -22.04 -17.97
C LYS A 370 -10.80 -21.80 -18.98
N LEU A 371 -11.15 -20.53 -19.17
CA LEU A 371 -12.12 -20.06 -20.16
C LEU A 371 -11.42 -19.22 -21.23
N SER A 372 -11.98 -19.19 -22.45
CA SER A 372 -11.52 -18.25 -23.47
C SER A 372 -11.84 -16.81 -23.07
N PRO A 373 -11.17 -15.79 -23.63
CA PRO A 373 -11.51 -14.39 -23.34
C PRO A 373 -12.97 -14.06 -23.63
N ALA A 374 -13.53 -14.62 -24.71
CA ALA A 374 -14.95 -14.45 -25.07
C ALA A 374 -15.89 -15.08 -24.04
N ASP A 375 -15.59 -16.30 -23.58
CA ASP A 375 -16.40 -16.96 -22.54
C ASP A 375 -16.33 -16.23 -21.20
N GLN A 376 -15.18 -15.62 -20.86
CA GLN A 376 -15.06 -14.79 -19.65
C GLN A 376 -15.89 -13.51 -19.76
N LEU A 377 -15.95 -12.89 -20.94
CA LEU A 377 -16.80 -11.73 -21.19
C LEU A 377 -18.29 -12.11 -21.11
N ALA A 378 -18.68 -13.24 -21.70
CA ALA A 378 -20.04 -13.76 -21.58
C ALA A 378 -20.41 -14.02 -20.11
N ALA A 379 -19.55 -14.71 -19.35
CA ALA A 379 -19.76 -14.96 -17.93
C ALA A 379 -19.90 -13.67 -17.10
N TYR A 380 -19.21 -12.59 -17.48
CA TYR A 380 -19.38 -11.28 -16.86
C TYR A 380 -20.73 -10.65 -17.21
N GLN A 381 -21.12 -10.69 -18.49
CA GLN A 381 -22.39 -10.15 -18.99
C GLN A 381 -23.61 -10.91 -18.44
N ASP A 382 -23.46 -12.21 -18.21
CA ASP A 382 -24.48 -13.07 -17.61
C ASP A 382 -24.50 -12.96 -16.07
N GLY A 383 -23.57 -12.20 -15.46
CA GLY A 383 -23.49 -12.01 -14.02
C GLY A 383 -22.95 -13.21 -13.23
N GLU A 384 -22.30 -14.17 -13.90
CA GLU A 384 -21.62 -15.30 -13.24
C GLU A 384 -20.33 -14.88 -12.55
N ILE A 385 -19.67 -13.82 -13.05
CA ILE A 385 -18.53 -13.17 -12.40
C ILE A 385 -18.71 -11.67 -12.28
N ASP A 386 -18.16 -11.11 -11.20
CA ASP A 386 -18.28 -9.70 -10.84
C ASP A 386 -17.07 -8.86 -11.30
N ILE A 387 -15.95 -9.50 -11.63
CA ILE A 387 -14.73 -8.81 -12.08
C ILE A 387 -14.17 -9.51 -13.32
N LEU A 388 -14.08 -8.74 -14.40
CA LEU A 388 -13.46 -9.15 -15.65
C LEU A 388 -12.18 -8.34 -15.90
N ALA A 389 -11.07 -9.05 -16.10
CA ALA A 389 -9.86 -8.44 -16.66
C ALA A 389 -9.95 -8.46 -18.20
N LEU A 390 -10.08 -7.28 -18.81
CA LEU A 390 -10.14 -7.17 -20.28
C LEU A 390 -8.82 -7.57 -20.94
N GLN A 391 -8.92 -8.29 -22.05
CA GLN A 391 -7.79 -8.78 -22.86
C GLN A 391 -7.79 -8.07 -24.21
N PRO A 392 -6.70 -8.08 -24.99
CA PRO A 392 -6.66 -7.42 -26.29
C PRO A 392 -7.86 -7.76 -27.20
N GLU A 393 -8.29 -9.03 -27.20
CA GLU A 393 -9.41 -9.55 -27.98
C GLU A 393 -10.78 -9.05 -27.49
N THR A 394 -10.91 -8.77 -26.20
CA THR A 394 -12.15 -8.29 -25.57
C THR A 394 -12.10 -6.81 -25.17
N TYR A 395 -11.01 -6.11 -25.51
CA TYR A 395 -10.74 -4.76 -25.00
C TYR A 395 -11.79 -3.73 -25.42
N GLN A 396 -12.46 -3.96 -26.55
CA GLN A 396 -13.56 -3.11 -27.04
C GLN A 396 -14.77 -3.09 -26.08
N ALA A 397 -14.95 -4.11 -25.24
CA ALA A 397 -16.04 -4.17 -24.27
C ALA A 397 -16.03 -3.00 -23.27
N ARG A 398 -14.88 -2.33 -23.06
CA ARG A 398 -14.80 -1.13 -22.20
C ARG A 398 -15.72 0.01 -22.64
N PHE A 399 -16.06 0.09 -23.92
CA PHE A 399 -16.97 1.12 -24.44
C PHE A 399 -18.44 0.76 -24.22
N GLN A 400 -18.75 -0.53 -24.06
CA GLN A 400 -20.09 -1.01 -23.71
C GLN A 400 -20.34 -0.94 -22.20
N HIS A 401 -19.27 -1.00 -21.41
CA HIS A 401 -19.28 -1.00 -19.94
C HIS A 401 -18.48 0.20 -19.38
N GLU A 402 -18.64 1.39 -19.96
CA GLU A 402 -17.79 2.55 -19.63
C GLU A 402 -17.89 2.97 -18.15
N GLU A 403 -19.08 2.90 -17.56
CA GLU A 403 -19.32 3.26 -16.15
C GLU A 403 -18.71 2.26 -15.15
N GLU A 404 -18.50 1.02 -15.58
CA GLU A 404 -17.94 -0.08 -14.77
C GLU A 404 -16.43 -0.25 -15.03
N TYR A 405 -15.92 0.34 -16.11
CA TYR A 405 -14.53 0.20 -16.52
C TYR A 405 -13.59 0.99 -15.61
N HIS A 406 -12.62 0.28 -15.03
CA HIS A 406 -11.56 0.88 -14.24
C HIS A 406 -10.19 0.57 -14.83
N LYS A 407 -9.48 1.61 -15.25
CA LYS A 407 -8.05 1.51 -15.60
C LYS A 407 -7.21 1.58 -14.33
N ILE A 408 -6.37 0.58 -14.13
CA ILE A 408 -5.42 0.51 -13.01
C ILE A 408 -4.01 0.55 -13.57
N ASP A 409 -3.26 1.59 -13.21
CA ASP A 409 -1.84 1.66 -13.53
C ASP A 409 -1.07 0.70 -12.63
N ASN A 410 -0.24 -0.15 -13.22
CA ASN A 410 0.61 -1.08 -12.49
C ASN A 410 2.08 -0.90 -12.89
N ALA A 411 3.00 -1.18 -11.95
CA ALA A 411 4.45 -1.13 -12.16
C ALA A 411 4.93 -2.37 -12.95
N THR A 412 4.32 -2.58 -14.12
CA THR A 412 4.59 -3.56 -15.19
C THR A 412 5.53 -3.04 -16.28
N THR A 413 6.62 -3.74 -16.61
CA THR A 413 7.30 -3.59 -17.90
C THR A 413 7.20 -4.88 -18.68
N LEU A 414 6.60 -4.83 -19.88
CA LEU A 414 6.63 -5.92 -20.85
C LEU A 414 7.89 -5.76 -21.71
N PHE A 415 8.66 -6.82 -21.86
CA PHE A 415 9.88 -6.81 -22.67
C PHE A 415 10.08 -8.17 -23.34
N LEU A 416 10.81 -8.18 -24.46
CA LEU A 416 11.32 -9.40 -25.08
C LEU A 416 12.65 -9.76 -24.41
N GLY A 417 12.73 -10.95 -23.83
CA GLY A 417 13.97 -11.46 -23.25
C GLY A 417 14.76 -12.24 -24.29
N PHE A 418 16.03 -11.89 -24.48
CA PHE A 418 16.95 -12.65 -25.32
C PHE A 418 17.62 -13.75 -24.50
N GLY A 419 17.60 -14.99 -25.01
CA GLY A 419 18.14 -16.15 -24.32
C GLY A 419 19.66 -16.09 -24.26
N LYS A 420 20.24 -15.87 -23.07
CA LYS A 420 21.71 -15.79 -22.89
C LYS A 420 22.47 -17.08 -23.28
N GLN A 421 21.77 -18.20 -23.42
CA GLN A 421 22.36 -19.47 -23.84
C GLN A 421 22.44 -19.62 -25.37
N GLU A 422 21.70 -18.79 -26.12
CA GLU A 422 21.73 -18.79 -27.57
C GLU A 422 22.84 -17.85 -28.05
N THR A 423 23.82 -18.40 -28.76
CA THR A 423 24.99 -17.65 -29.26
C THR A 423 24.59 -16.53 -30.23
N LEU A 424 23.45 -16.67 -30.91
CA LEU A 424 22.86 -15.65 -31.78
C LEU A 424 22.52 -14.34 -31.06
N PHE A 425 22.38 -14.36 -29.73
CA PHE A 425 22.08 -13.16 -28.92
C PHE A 425 23.29 -12.68 -28.11
N HIS A 426 24.51 -13.10 -28.47
CA HIS A 426 25.75 -12.62 -27.84
C HIS A 426 26.33 -11.37 -28.51
N ASP A 427 25.95 -11.10 -29.76
CA ASP A 427 26.27 -9.86 -30.47
C ASP A 427 25.24 -8.78 -30.08
N PRO A 428 25.66 -7.67 -29.42
CA PRO A 428 24.77 -6.71 -28.76
C PRO A 428 23.95 -5.79 -29.68
#